data_AF-A0A9X2NMI4-F1
#
_entry.id   AF-A0A9X2NMI4-F1
#
_cell.length_a   1.000
_cell.length_b   1.000
_cell.length_c   1.000
_cell.angle_alpha   90.00
_cell.angle_beta   90.00
_cell.angle_gamma   90.00
#
_symmetry.space_group_name_H-M   'P 1'
#
loop_
_entity.id
_entity.type
_entity.pdbx_description
1 polymer ?
#
loop_
_entity_poly.entity_id
_entity_poly.type
_entity_poly.pdbx_seq_one_letter_code
_entity_poly.pdbx_strand_id
1 'polypeptide(L)'
;MAESATRVERYDFCLSFAARQRAYAEEVAQLLRAAGLRVFYDFFESADLLGVDLYAHLDEIYNRGSRYCVLFASEDYLRRAWTGHERVSAQYRAFRSPSAYVLPVRFDDTEIPGLRGTIGHADARVLSPAAVVRLLIAKLESDAQCASLPATVLVLAGEGRDDVLKAALERCGLTLPPELVLGSPARTVVVVPESVLPVVDVTTTLVSELETAAARRPGTRLRIAVHRGEVPTARLGGCVDVTAAAEAAVSSAVSEVFDARPRAHCVMVVTQRVYDQVIRHGRGGSNPRLYELVVTTDGTGLHVRVPGYPPMRRPSPDGRA
;
A
#
# COMPACT_ATOMS: atom_id res chain seq x y z
N MET A 1 -25.40 7.08 -17.68
CA MET A 1 -24.99 5.71 -17.28
C MET A 1 -23.56 5.53 -17.75
N ALA A 2 -22.59 5.63 -16.84
CA ALA A 2 -21.20 5.36 -17.13
C ALA A 2 -20.85 4.04 -16.45
N GLU A 3 -20.48 3.04 -17.23
CA GLU A 3 -20.00 1.75 -16.76
C GLU A 3 -18.86 1.93 -15.77
N SER A 4 -19.00 1.34 -14.59
CA SER A 4 -17.90 1.15 -13.65
C SER A 4 -16.78 0.38 -14.35
N ALA A 5 -15.65 1.04 -14.61
CA ALA A 5 -14.42 0.34 -14.94
C ALA A 5 -13.93 -0.39 -13.68
N THR A 6 -14.43 -1.60 -13.45
CA THR A 6 -13.84 -2.57 -12.54
C THR A 6 -12.36 -2.73 -12.90
N ARG A 7 -11.47 -2.43 -11.96
CA ARG A 7 -10.02 -2.61 -12.13
C ARG A 7 -9.73 -4.10 -12.27
N VAL A 8 -9.48 -4.57 -13.48
CA VAL A 8 -9.09 -5.95 -13.71
C VAL A 8 -7.60 -6.08 -13.41
N GLU A 9 -7.25 -6.64 -12.25
CA GLU A 9 -5.90 -7.22 -12.06
C GLU A 9 -5.69 -8.21 -13.20
N ARG A 10 -4.67 -7.99 -14.04
CA ARG A 10 -4.47 -8.79 -15.26
C ARG A 10 -4.03 -10.21 -14.92
N TYR A 11 -3.33 -10.38 -13.80
CA TYR A 11 -2.78 -11.64 -13.33
C TYR A 11 -3.09 -11.91 -11.86
N ASP A 12 -3.28 -13.17 -11.49
CA ASP A 12 -3.40 -13.62 -10.10
C ASP A 12 -2.01 -13.72 -9.46
N PHE A 13 -1.00 -14.16 -10.23
CA PHE A 13 0.39 -14.23 -9.79
C PHE A 13 1.34 -13.63 -10.85
N CYS A 14 2.38 -12.92 -10.42
CA CYS A 14 3.57 -12.70 -11.23
C CYS A 14 4.77 -13.44 -10.61
N LEU A 15 5.63 -14.00 -11.46
CA LEU A 15 6.79 -14.79 -11.02
C LEU A 15 8.07 -13.98 -11.18
N SER A 16 8.79 -13.77 -10.08
CA SER A 16 10.08 -13.09 -10.06
C SER A 16 11.20 -14.07 -9.71
N PHE A 17 12.12 -14.32 -10.64
CA PHE A 17 13.20 -15.31 -10.49
C PHE A 17 14.49 -14.88 -11.20
N ALA A 18 15.62 -15.46 -10.79
CA ALA A 18 16.85 -15.39 -11.56
C ALA A 18 16.90 -16.53 -12.59
N ALA A 19 17.67 -16.36 -13.67
CA ALA A 19 17.75 -17.34 -14.75
C ALA A 19 18.09 -18.77 -14.29
N ARG A 20 18.83 -18.94 -13.18
CA ARG A 20 19.15 -20.26 -12.62
C ARG A 20 17.93 -21.00 -12.06
N GLN A 21 16.90 -20.29 -11.62
CA GLN A 21 15.65 -20.87 -11.12
C GLN A 21 14.61 -21.07 -12.23
N ARG A 22 14.96 -20.84 -13.51
CA ARG A 22 14.01 -20.86 -14.63
C ARG A 22 13.21 -22.15 -14.72
N ALA A 23 13.85 -23.31 -14.65
CA ALA A 23 13.17 -24.60 -14.78
C ALA A 23 12.07 -24.77 -13.71
N TYR A 24 12.38 -24.39 -12.46
CA TYR A 24 11.42 -24.43 -11.37
C TYR A 24 10.28 -23.43 -11.57
N ALA A 25 10.60 -22.19 -11.92
CA ALA A 25 9.61 -21.13 -12.14
C ALA A 25 8.67 -21.44 -13.31
N GLU A 26 9.20 -22.04 -14.39
CA GLU A 26 8.42 -22.46 -15.56
C GLU A 26 7.41 -23.55 -15.19
N GLU A 27 7.83 -24.57 -14.43
CA GLU A 27 6.93 -25.63 -13.98
C GLU A 27 5.81 -25.06 -13.08
N VAL A 28 6.15 -24.15 -12.16
CA VAL A 28 5.14 -23.43 -11.35
C VAL A 28 4.17 -22.66 -12.25
N ALA A 29 4.67 -21.93 -13.25
CA ALA A 29 3.85 -21.14 -14.17
C ALA A 29 2.87 -22.02 -14.98
N GLN A 30 3.35 -23.15 -15.49
CA GLN A 30 2.54 -24.10 -16.26
C GLN A 30 1.45 -24.73 -15.38
N LEU A 31 1.80 -25.16 -14.17
CA LEU A 31 0.85 -25.77 -13.23
C LEU A 31 -0.24 -24.77 -12.78
N LEU A 32 0.12 -23.52 -12.50
CA LEU A 32 -0.86 -22.48 -12.17
C LEU A 32 -1.80 -22.18 -13.35
N ARG A 33 -1.28 -22.13 -14.58
CA ARG A 33 -2.13 -21.98 -15.79
C ARG A 33 -3.04 -23.19 -16.01
N ALA A 34 -2.54 -24.40 -15.80
CA ALA A 34 -3.34 -25.62 -15.88
C ALA A 34 -4.48 -25.64 -14.84
N ALA A 35 -4.28 -24.98 -13.70
CA ALA A 35 -5.31 -24.74 -12.69
C ALA A 35 -6.28 -23.59 -13.03
N GLY A 36 -6.17 -22.98 -14.21
CA GLY A 36 -7.05 -21.91 -14.69
C GLY A 36 -6.70 -20.50 -14.18
N LEU A 37 -5.54 -20.33 -13.55
CA LEU A 37 -5.11 -19.04 -13.00
C LEU A 37 -4.34 -18.22 -14.04
N ARG A 38 -4.46 -16.89 -13.93
CA ARG A 38 -3.76 -15.94 -14.79
C ARG A 38 -2.38 -15.67 -14.19
N VAL A 39 -1.32 -16.00 -14.92
CA VAL A 39 0.06 -15.87 -14.43
C VAL A 39 0.89 -15.06 -15.39
N PHE A 40 1.57 -14.05 -14.87
CA PHE A 40 2.62 -13.37 -15.61
C PHE A 40 3.93 -14.14 -15.48
N TYR A 41 4.46 -14.55 -16.63
CA TYR A 41 5.75 -15.19 -16.81
C TYR A 41 6.37 -14.63 -18.10
N ASP A 42 7.59 -14.11 -18.01
CA ASP A 42 8.25 -13.35 -19.07
C ASP A 42 8.27 -14.08 -20.42
N PHE A 43 8.42 -15.40 -20.43
CA PHE A 43 8.44 -16.19 -21.66
C PHE A 43 7.04 -16.41 -22.29
N PHE A 44 5.96 -16.37 -21.50
CA PHE A 44 4.60 -16.47 -22.07
C PHE A 44 4.22 -15.23 -22.88
N GLU A 45 4.86 -14.08 -22.59
CA GLU A 45 4.58 -12.78 -23.20
C GLU A 45 5.71 -12.34 -24.17
N SER A 46 6.53 -13.28 -24.65
CA SER A 46 7.73 -13.02 -25.47
C SER A 46 7.50 -12.12 -26.70
N ALA A 47 6.31 -12.16 -27.29
CA ALA A 47 5.94 -11.31 -28.43
C ALA A 47 5.52 -9.89 -28.02
N ASP A 48 4.89 -9.74 -26.84
CA ASP A 48 4.38 -8.48 -26.31
C ASP A 48 5.47 -7.64 -25.64
N LEU A 49 6.57 -8.27 -25.22
CA LEU A 49 7.74 -7.62 -24.62
C LEU A 49 8.76 -7.09 -25.64
N LEU A 50 8.50 -7.27 -26.95
CA LEU A 50 9.42 -6.89 -28.01
C LEU A 50 9.40 -5.36 -28.24
N GLY A 51 10.50 -4.68 -27.94
CA GLY A 51 10.62 -3.22 -28.10
C GLY A 51 10.01 -2.39 -26.96
N VAL A 52 9.50 -3.03 -25.91
CA VAL A 52 8.99 -2.38 -24.71
C VAL A 52 10.14 -2.14 -23.74
N ASP A 53 10.13 -1.00 -23.03
CA ASP A 53 10.99 -0.83 -21.85
C ASP A 53 10.56 -1.85 -20.80
N LEU A 54 11.30 -2.97 -20.78
CA LEU A 54 11.06 -4.10 -19.91
C LEU A 54 11.03 -3.67 -18.44
N TYR A 55 11.73 -2.60 -18.05
CA TYR A 55 11.76 -2.13 -16.68
C TYR A 55 10.49 -1.38 -16.28
N ALA A 56 9.99 -0.47 -17.13
CA ALA A 56 8.72 0.21 -16.91
C ALA A 56 7.56 -0.80 -16.88
N HIS A 57 7.59 -1.79 -17.77
CA HIS A 57 6.56 -2.83 -17.87
C HIS A 57 6.58 -3.80 -16.66
N LEU A 58 7.77 -4.19 -16.21
CA LEU A 58 7.91 -5.00 -15.00
C LEU A 58 7.50 -4.21 -13.75
N ASP A 59 7.83 -2.93 -13.64
CA ASP A 59 7.40 -2.07 -12.52
C ASP A 59 5.87 -1.89 -12.50
N GLU A 60 5.23 -1.78 -13.67
CA GLU A 60 3.77 -1.79 -13.78
C GLU A 60 3.16 -3.13 -13.35
N ILE A 61 3.76 -4.26 -13.72
CA ILE A 61 3.24 -5.58 -13.32
C ILE A 61 3.44 -5.83 -11.83
N TYR A 62 4.62 -5.50 -11.29
CA TYR A 62 4.97 -5.65 -9.88
C TYR A 62 4.27 -4.65 -8.95
N ASN A 63 3.71 -3.55 -9.46
CA ASN A 63 2.97 -2.58 -8.63
C ASN A 63 1.47 -2.50 -8.94
N ARG A 64 1.02 -2.91 -10.13
CA ARG A 64 -0.34 -2.61 -10.63
C ARG A 64 -1.00 -3.75 -11.43
N GLY A 65 -0.26 -4.80 -11.82
CA GLY A 65 -0.74 -5.81 -12.77
C GLY A 65 -1.07 -7.18 -12.19
N SER A 66 -0.58 -7.52 -11.00
CA SER A 66 -0.79 -8.83 -10.36
C SER A 66 -1.31 -8.72 -8.92
N ARG A 67 -2.04 -9.75 -8.46
CA ARG A 67 -2.52 -9.84 -7.07
C ARG A 67 -1.42 -10.23 -6.09
N TYR A 68 -0.53 -11.15 -6.48
CA TYR A 68 0.67 -11.52 -5.72
C TYR A 68 1.93 -11.55 -6.60
N CYS A 69 3.06 -11.25 -6.00
CA CYS A 69 4.38 -11.48 -6.56
C CYS A 69 5.04 -12.67 -5.85
N VAL A 70 5.28 -13.77 -6.58
CA VAL A 70 6.02 -14.92 -6.07
C VAL A 70 7.51 -14.66 -6.29
N LEU A 71 8.23 -14.44 -5.20
CA LEU A 71 9.65 -14.13 -5.23
C LEU A 71 10.46 -15.40 -5.01
N PHE A 72 11.09 -15.89 -6.06
CA PHE A 72 12.04 -17.01 -5.99
C PHE A 72 13.41 -16.49 -5.53
N ALA A 73 13.56 -16.39 -4.21
CA ALA A 73 14.72 -15.81 -3.55
C ALA A 73 15.93 -16.75 -3.61
N SER A 74 17.04 -16.22 -4.12
CA SER A 74 18.33 -16.90 -4.20
C SER A 74 19.48 -15.89 -4.20
N GLU A 75 20.71 -16.36 -4.00
CA GLU A 75 21.91 -15.56 -4.14
C GLU A 75 22.06 -14.98 -5.56
N ASP A 76 21.69 -15.77 -6.57
CA ASP A 76 21.67 -15.35 -7.97
C ASP A 76 20.64 -14.27 -8.24
N TYR A 77 19.49 -14.35 -7.57
CA TYR A 77 18.47 -13.31 -7.61
C TYR A 77 19.04 -12.02 -7.04
N LEU A 78 19.62 -12.06 -5.83
CA LEU A 78 20.22 -10.89 -5.20
C LEU A 78 21.26 -10.24 -6.11
N ARG A 79 22.22 -11.02 -6.62
CA ARG A 79 23.27 -10.51 -7.52
C ARG A 79 22.71 -9.82 -8.76
N ARG A 80 21.73 -10.41 -9.46
CA ARG A 80 21.21 -9.85 -10.71
C ARG A 80 20.22 -8.71 -10.52
N ALA A 81 19.44 -8.77 -9.45
CA ALA A 81 18.46 -7.75 -9.12
C ALA A 81 19.13 -6.47 -8.59
N TRP A 82 20.28 -6.59 -7.92
CA TRP A 82 20.95 -5.49 -7.22
C TRP A 82 22.19 -4.90 -7.92
N THR A 83 22.50 -5.28 -9.16
CA THR A 83 23.68 -4.77 -9.90
C THR A 83 23.54 -3.36 -10.46
N GLY A 84 22.44 -2.63 -10.22
CA GLY A 84 22.28 -1.23 -10.65
C GLY A 84 21.56 -0.37 -9.60
N HIS A 85 22.12 0.80 -9.27
CA HIS A 85 21.60 1.69 -8.21
C HIS A 85 20.12 2.08 -8.40
N GLU A 86 19.63 2.22 -9.64
CA GLU A 86 18.21 2.53 -9.92
C GLU A 86 17.28 1.31 -9.72
N ARG A 87 17.76 0.09 -10.04
CA ARG A 87 17.01 -1.18 -9.91
C ARG A 87 16.76 -1.53 -8.44
N VAL A 88 17.75 -1.20 -7.61
CA VAL A 88 17.69 -1.35 -6.16
C VAL A 88 16.53 -0.56 -5.57
N SER A 89 16.36 0.70 -5.96
CA SER A 89 15.30 1.53 -5.39
C SER A 89 13.90 1.03 -5.74
N ALA A 90 13.60 0.67 -6.99
CA ALA A 90 12.26 0.22 -7.38
C ALA A 90 11.84 -1.10 -6.71
N GLN A 91 12.73 -2.10 -6.67
CA GLN A 91 12.42 -3.40 -6.07
C GLN A 91 12.38 -3.34 -4.55
N TYR A 92 13.23 -2.50 -3.93
CA TYR A 92 13.19 -2.24 -2.50
C TYR A 92 11.84 -1.63 -2.05
N ARG A 93 11.16 -0.86 -2.92
CA ARG A 93 9.80 -0.35 -2.69
C ARG A 93 8.76 -1.45 -2.71
N ALA A 94 8.79 -2.29 -3.74
CA ALA A 94 7.86 -3.41 -3.90
C ALA A 94 7.96 -4.41 -2.73
N PHE A 95 9.18 -4.67 -2.23
CA PHE A 95 9.42 -5.60 -1.13
C PHE A 95 9.15 -5.03 0.27
N ARG A 96 9.15 -3.69 0.42
CA ARG A 96 8.72 -3.01 1.66
C ARG A 96 7.22 -2.84 1.77
N SER A 97 6.48 -3.02 0.66
CA SER A 97 5.02 -3.04 0.67
C SER A 97 4.50 -4.12 1.63
N PRO A 98 3.30 -3.95 2.21
CA PRO A 98 2.76 -4.79 3.27
C PRO A 98 2.89 -6.28 2.99
N SER A 99 3.15 -7.05 4.05
CA SER A 99 3.58 -8.47 4.11
C SER A 99 2.66 -9.53 3.50
N ALA A 100 1.76 -9.17 2.58
CA ALA A 100 0.85 -10.06 1.88
C ALA A 100 1.00 -10.04 0.35
N TYR A 101 1.64 -9.02 -0.25
CA TYR A 101 1.81 -8.96 -1.71
C TYR A 101 2.90 -9.90 -2.22
N VAL A 102 4.03 -9.95 -1.50
CA VAL A 102 5.20 -10.76 -1.87
C VAL A 102 5.12 -12.10 -1.16
N LEU A 103 5.20 -13.20 -1.92
CA LEU A 103 5.19 -14.57 -1.43
C LEU A 103 6.59 -15.18 -1.66
N PRO A 104 7.46 -15.21 -0.63
CA PRO A 104 8.84 -15.68 -0.81
C PRO A 104 8.92 -17.20 -0.92
N VAL A 105 9.68 -17.66 -1.89
CA VAL A 105 10.08 -19.05 -2.11
C VAL A 105 11.60 -19.09 -2.11
N ARG A 106 12.21 -19.62 -1.04
CA ARG A 106 13.66 -19.59 -0.83
C ARG A 106 14.33 -20.80 -1.46
N PHE A 107 15.38 -20.57 -2.25
CA PHE A 107 16.28 -21.61 -2.75
C PHE A 107 17.54 -21.76 -1.90
N ASP A 108 17.85 -20.75 -1.09
CA ASP A 108 18.97 -20.71 -0.17
C ASP A 108 18.67 -19.74 0.99
N ASP A 109 19.65 -19.56 1.87
CA ASP A 109 19.52 -18.69 3.04
C ASP A 109 19.89 -17.23 2.75
N THR A 110 19.95 -16.81 1.48
CA THR A 110 20.26 -15.42 1.10
C THR A 110 19.21 -14.45 1.65
N GLU A 111 19.68 -13.41 2.34
CA GLU A 111 18.82 -12.30 2.76
C GLU A 111 18.58 -11.35 1.58
N ILE A 112 17.31 -11.15 1.22
CA ILE A 112 16.92 -10.19 0.18
C ILE A 112 16.62 -8.86 0.86
N PRO A 113 17.38 -7.78 0.60
CA PRO A 113 17.14 -6.51 1.25
C PRO A 113 15.74 -5.97 0.90
N GLY A 114 15.01 -5.50 1.92
CA GLY A 114 13.62 -5.07 1.80
C GLY A 114 12.62 -6.14 2.24
N LEU A 115 12.97 -7.43 2.18
CA LEU A 115 12.15 -8.51 2.72
C LEU A 115 12.49 -8.74 4.21
N ARG A 116 11.53 -8.52 5.12
CA ARG A 116 11.74 -8.74 6.56
C ARG A 116 11.87 -10.24 6.85
N GLY A 117 12.83 -10.64 7.68
CA GLY A 117 13.03 -12.04 8.10
C GLY A 117 11.86 -12.66 8.87
N THR A 118 10.89 -11.85 9.31
CA THR A 118 9.66 -12.32 9.97
C THR A 118 8.54 -12.73 8.99
N ILE A 119 8.75 -12.58 7.68
CA ILE A 119 7.78 -12.98 6.66
C ILE A 119 7.85 -14.50 6.45
N GLY A 120 6.69 -15.16 6.53
CA GLY A 120 6.57 -16.58 6.23
C GLY A 120 6.97 -16.88 4.78
N HIS A 121 7.71 -17.96 4.55
CA HIS A 121 8.24 -18.34 3.24
C HIS A 121 8.03 -19.83 2.96
N ALA A 122 7.98 -20.18 1.68
CA ALA A 122 8.12 -21.55 1.22
C ALA A 122 9.61 -21.86 0.99
N ASP A 123 10.00 -23.12 1.18
CA ASP A 123 11.38 -23.57 0.99
C ASP A 123 11.47 -24.51 -0.23
N ALA A 124 12.04 -24.02 -1.33
CA ALA A 124 12.21 -24.77 -2.58
C ALA A 124 13.27 -25.87 -2.49
N ARG A 125 14.07 -25.92 -1.41
CA ARG A 125 15.02 -27.03 -1.17
C ARG A 125 14.29 -28.31 -0.79
N VAL A 126 13.07 -28.20 -0.26
CA VAL A 126 12.26 -29.34 0.18
C VAL A 126 10.90 -29.44 -0.53
N LEU A 127 10.39 -28.34 -1.09
CA LEU A 127 9.12 -28.32 -1.80
C LEU A 127 9.32 -28.43 -3.31
N SER A 128 8.61 -29.36 -3.94
CA SER A 128 8.49 -29.43 -5.40
C SER A 128 7.65 -28.27 -5.96
N PRO A 129 7.77 -27.94 -7.25
CA PRO A 129 6.92 -26.94 -7.90
C PRO A 129 5.43 -27.17 -7.64
N ALA A 130 4.95 -28.41 -7.77
CA ALA A 130 3.56 -28.76 -7.49
C ALA A 130 3.15 -28.51 -6.02
N ALA A 131 4.06 -28.70 -5.06
CA ALA A 131 3.78 -28.40 -3.66
C ALA A 131 3.67 -26.89 -3.40
N VAL A 132 4.56 -26.09 -4.01
CA VAL A 132 4.46 -24.62 -3.97
C VAL A 132 3.16 -24.13 -4.61
N VAL A 133 2.78 -24.68 -5.77
CA VAL A 133 1.52 -24.33 -6.46
C VAL A 133 0.30 -24.56 -5.56
N ARG A 134 0.25 -25.67 -4.81
CA ARG A 134 -0.84 -25.91 -3.85
C ARG A 134 -0.90 -24.85 -2.75
N LEU A 135 0.25 -24.41 -2.24
CA LEU A 135 0.30 -23.33 -1.23
C LEU A 135 -0.17 -21.99 -1.82
N LEU A 136 0.21 -21.69 -3.06
CA LEU A 136 -0.21 -20.48 -3.76
C LEU A 136 -1.72 -20.46 -4.00
N ILE A 137 -2.30 -21.57 -4.49
CA ILE A 137 -3.74 -21.72 -4.69
C ILE A 137 -4.47 -21.56 -3.35
N ALA A 138 -4.04 -22.27 -2.30
CA ALA A 138 -4.66 -22.17 -0.98
C ALA A 138 -4.58 -20.73 -0.42
N LYS A 139 -3.49 -20.01 -0.68
CA LYS A 139 -3.34 -18.60 -0.31
C LYS A 139 -4.33 -17.72 -1.07
N LEU A 140 -4.47 -17.91 -2.38
CA LEU A 140 -5.42 -17.19 -3.22
C LEU A 140 -6.87 -17.46 -2.77
N GLU A 141 -7.23 -18.71 -2.52
CA GLU A 141 -8.56 -19.14 -2.07
C GLU A 141 -8.90 -18.60 -0.68
N SER A 142 -7.96 -18.71 0.27
CA SER A 142 -8.12 -18.15 1.62
C SER A 142 -8.34 -16.64 1.60
N ASP A 143 -7.68 -15.93 0.68
CA ASP A 143 -7.86 -14.48 0.55
C ASP A 143 -9.11 -14.15 -0.29
N ALA A 144 -9.59 -15.02 -1.19
CA ALA A 144 -10.81 -14.84 -1.98
C ALA A 144 -12.10 -15.14 -1.19
N GLN A 145 -12.04 -16.04 -0.22
CA GLN A 145 -13.16 -16.36 0.69
C GLN A 145 -13.41 -15.25 1.73
N CYS A 146 -12.51 -14.27 1.83
CA CYS A 146 -12.69 -13.07 2.63
C CYS A 146 -13.39 -12.01 1.78
N ALA A 147 -14.72 -11.83 1.95
CA ALA A 147 -15.45 -10.81 1.21
C ALA A 147 -14.80 -9.43 1.45
N SER A 148 -14.25 -8.80 0.40
CA SER A 148 -13.73 -7.43 0.48
C SER A 148 -14.82 -6.44 0.16
N LEU A 149 -14.74 -5.26 0.78
CA LEU A 149 -15.58 -4.13 0.43
C LEU A 149 -14.72 -2.91 0.13
N PRO A 150 -15.13 -2.06 -0.83
CA PRO A 150 -14.49 -0.77 -1.03
C PRO A 150 -14.66 0.05 0.25
N ALA A 151 -13.56 0.53 0.79
CA ALA A 151 -13.55 1.26 2.04
C ALA A 151 -12.45 2.32 2.06
N THR A 152 -12.67 3.33 2.90
CA THR A 152 -11.64 4.26 3.31
C THR A 152 -11.00 3.76 4.60
N VAL A 153 -9.69 3.58 4.59
CA VAL A 153 -8.89 3.31 5.79
C VAL A 153 -8.34 4.61 6.33
N LEU A 154 -8.65 4.89 7.58
CA LEU A 154 -8.10 5.97 8.39
C LEU A 154 -7.16 5.39 9.43
N VAL A 155 -5.96 5.95 9.56
CA VAL A 155 -5.02 5.56 10.63
C VAL A 155 -4.64 6.79 11.43
N LEU A 156 -4.91 6.76 12.74
CA LEU A 156 -4.53 7.81 13.67
C LEU A 156 -3.37 7.31 14.53
N ALA A 157 -2.26 8.05 14.54
CA ALA A 157 -1.10 7.77 15.37
C ALA A 157 -0.73 8.98 16.23
N GLY A 158 -0.46 8.75 17.51
CA GLY A 158 -0.17 9.80 18.50
C GLY A 158 -1.08 9.69 19.73
N GLU A 159 -0.83 10.57 20.71
CA GLU A 159 -1.57 10.63 21.97
C GLU A 159 -2.94 11.31 21.79
N GLY A 160 -3.94 10.86 22.57
CA GLY A 160 -5.31 11.40 22.51
C GLY A 160 -6.12 10.96 21.27
N ARG A 161 -5.58 10.05 20.45
CA ARG A 161 -6.20 9.62 19.18
C ARG A 161 -7.60 9.03 19.33
N ASP A 162 -7.84 8.23 20.36
CA ASP A 162 -9.12 7.53 20.55
C ASP A 162 -10.22 8.51 20.97
N ASP A 163 -9.89 9.45 21.84
CA ASP A 163 -10.79 10.54 22.23
C ASP A 163 -11.08 11.48 21.06
N VAL A 164 -10.09 11.75 20.19
CA VAL A 164 -10.25 12.54 18.97
C VAL A 164 -11.16 11.83 17.97
N LEU A 165 -10.92 10.54 17.74
CA LEU A 165 -11.77 9.73 16.88
C LEU A 165 -13.21 9.72 17.39
N LYS A 166 -13.42 9.41 18.67
CA LYS A 166 -14.75 9.35 19.27
C LYS A 166 -15.51 10.67 19.09
N ALA A 167 -14.89 11.79 19.44
CA ALA A 167 -15.51 13.11 19.32
C ALA A 167 -15.79 13.53 17.86
N ALA A 168 -15.00 13.03 16.89
CA ALA A 168 -15.24 13.30 15.47
C ALA A 168 -16.39 12.44 14.92
N LEU A 169 -16.43 11.15 15.28
CA LEU A 169 -17.52 10.24 14.91
C LEU A 169 -18.87 10.74 15.46
N GLU A 170 -18.92 11.14 16.73
CA GLU A 170 -20.12 11.70 17.36
C GLU A 170 -20.65 12.94 16.63
N ARG A 171 -19.76 13.86 16.25
CA ARG A 171 -20.15 15.09 15.52
C ARG A 171 -20.55 14.84 14.07
N CYS A 172 -20.03 13.78 13.46
CA CYS A 172 -20.50 13.31 12.15
C CYS A 172 -21.81 12.51 12.22
N GLY A 173 -22.31 12.18 13.43
CA GLY A 173 -23.42 11.24 13.59
C GLY A 173 -23.08 9.82 13.09
N LEU A 174 -21.80 9.46 13.05
CA LEU A 174 -21.30 8.23 12.45
C LEU A 174 -21.10 7.16 13.53
N THR A 175 -21.81 6.04 13.40
CA THR A 175 -21.60 4.86 14.26
C THR A 175 -20.95 3.75 13.45
N LEU A 176 -19.76 3.33 13.86
CA LEU A 176 -19.03 2.23 13.22
C LEU A 176 -19.06 0.99 14.14
N PRO A 177 -19.24 -0.22 13.59
CA PRO A 177 -19.08 -1.45 14.35
C PRO A 177 -17.68 -1.56 14.97
N PRO A 178 -17.53 -2.10 16.20
CA PRO A 178 -16.24 -2.21 16.88
C PRO A 178 -15.17 -2.96 16.06
N GLU A 179 -15.58 -3.95 15.28
CA GLU A 179 -14.70 -4.71 14.39
C GLU A 179 -14.03 -3.84 13.31
N LEU A 180 -14.61 -2.68 12.97
CA LEU A 180 -14.03 -1.73 12.01
C LEU A 180 -13.13 -0.69 12.67
N VAL A 181 -12.98 -0.73 14.01
CA VAL A 181 -12.14 0.19 14.79
C VAL A 181 -11.13 -0.63 15.59
N LEU A 182 -9.93 -0.78 15.03
CA LEU A 182 -8.85 -1.56 15.63
C LEU A 182 -7.85 -0.66 16.35
N GLY A 183 -7.91 -0.67 17.68
CA GLY A 183 -6.93 -0.03 18.53
C GLY A 183 -5.68 -0.89 18.76
N SER A 184 -4.52 -0.25 18.75
CA SER A 184 -3.26 -0.79 19.26
C SER A 184 -2.56 0.29 20.10
N PRO A 185 -1.53 -0.04 20.90
CA PRO A 185 -0.81 0.97 21.69
C PRO A 185 -0.21 2.11 20.86
N ALA A 186 0.20 1.83 19.62
CA ALA A 186 0.88 2.79 18.74
C ALA A 186 -0.08 3.59 17.84
N ARG A 187 -1.24 3.03 17.48
CA ARG A 187 -2.16 3.59 16.48
C ARG A 187 -3.56 3.02 16.58
N THR A 188 -4.52 3.74 16.03
CA THR A 188 -5.91 3.31 15.86
C THR A 188 -6.22 3.29 14.37
N VAL A 189 -6.69 2.14 13.88
CA VAL A 189 -7.09 1.93 12.49
C VAL A 189 -8.60 1.93 12.44
N VAL A 190 -9.17 2.69 11.51
CA VAL A 190 -10.60 2.81 11.29
C VAL A 190 -10.90 2.49 9.85
N VAL A 191 -11.86 1.60 9.62
CA VAL A 191 -12.30 1.22 8.28
C VAL A 191 -13.71 1.76 8.11
N VAL A 192 -13.89 2.60 7.09
CA VAL A 192 -15.18 3.21 6.77
C VAL A 192 -15.62 2.67 5.41
N PRO A 193 -16.56 1.72 5.36
CA PRO A 193 -17.08 1.20 4.09
C PRO A 193 -17.65 2.33 3.24
N GLU A 194 -17.46 2.28 1.92
CA GLU A 194 -17.96 3.30 1.00
C GLU A 194 -19.50 3.41 1.04
N SER A 195 -20.19 2.33 1.43
CA SER A 195 -21.65 2.31 1.66
C SER A 195 -22.09 3.06 2.92
N VAL A 196 -21.17 3.28 3.86
CA VAL A 196 -21.43 4.00 5.13
C VAL A 196 -21.10 5.48 4.96
N LEU A 197 -19.91 5.79 4.43
CA LEU A 197 -19.51 7.16 4.12
C LEU A 197 -18.58 7.15 2.90
N PRO A 198 -18.93 7.85 1.80
CA PRO A 198 -18.06 7.92 0.62
C PRO A 198 -16.70 8.52 0.94
N VAL A 199 -15.66 8.14 0.18
CA VAL A 199 -14.28 8.64 0.40
C VAL A 199 -14.21 10.16 0.39
N VAL A 200 -15.03 10.82 -0.43
CA VAL A 200 -15.10 12.29 -0.48
C VAL A 200 -15.48 12.83 0.89
N ASP A 201 -16.59 12.36 1.45
CA ASP A 201 -17.10 12.81 2.75
C ASP A 201 -16.20 12.39 3.91
N VAL A 202 -15.52 11.25 3.81
CA VAL A 202 -14.47 10.90 4.77
C VAL A 202 -13.36 11.95 4.76
N THR A 203 -12.84 12.29 3.57
CA THR A 203 -11.71 13.23 3.43
C THR A 203 -12.07 14.69 3.69
N THR A 204 -13.34 15.09 3.60
CA THR A 204 -13.77 16.48 3.76
C THR A 204 -14.50 16.70 5.07
N THR A 205 -15.44 15.83 5.43
CA THR A 205 -16.31 15.99 6.61
C THR A 205 -15.67 15.35 7.84
N LEU A 206 -15.41 14.03 7.80
CA LEU A 206 -14.86 13.33 8.97
C LEU A 206 -13.45 13.84 9.33
N VAL A 207 -12.60 14.06 8.32
CA VAL A 207 -11.28 14.66 8.53
C VAL A 207 -11.39 16.06 9.15
N SER A 208 -12.32 16.91 8.71
CA SER A 208 -12.48 18.24 9.31
C SER A 208 -12.92 18.16 10.78
N GLU A 209 -13.78 17.20 11.13
CA GLU A 209 -14.16 16.98 12.53
C GLU A 209 -13.00 16.42 13.38
N LEU A 210 -12.15 15.57 12.82
CA LEU A 210 -10.91 15.10 13.45
C LEU A 210 -9.94 16.27 13.72
N GLU A 211 -9.73 17.14 12.74
CA GLU A 211 -8.90 18.34 12.88
C GLU A 211 -9.42 19.25 14.00
N THR A 212 -10.74 19.49 14.01
CA THR A 212 -11.40 20.30 15.03
C THR A 212 -11.31 19.65 16.42
N ALA A 213 -11.45 18.32 16.51
CA ALA A 213 -11.29 17.60 17.79
C ALA A 213 -9.86 17.69 18.31
N ALA A 214 -8.86 17.53 17.44
CA ALA A 214 -7.46 17.61 17.81
C ALA A 214 -7.09 19.02 18.30
N ALA A 215 -7.58 20.07 17.62
CA ALA A 215 -7.33 21.46 18.01
C ALA A 215 -7.93 21.85 19.37
N ARG A 216 -9.05 21.23 19.76
CA ARG A 216 -9.70 21.50 21.07
C ARG A 216 -9.00 20.82 22.25
N ARG A 217 -8.02 19.95 22.00
CA ARG A 217 -7.33 19.19 23.05
C ARG A 217 -5.86 19.63 23.15
N PRO A 218 -5.50 20.41 24.19
CA PRO A 218 -4.10 20.77 24.44
C PRO A 218 -3.21 19.53 24.54
N GLY A 219 -2.00 19.61 23.99
CA GLY A 219 -1.02 18.50 23.99
C GLY A 219 -1.25 17.42 22.93
N THR A 220 -2.36 17.45 22.19
CA THR A 220 -2.61 16.48 21.11
C THR A 220 -1.75 16.80 19.89
N ARG A 221 -0.96 15.80 19.44
CA ARG A 221 -0.21 15.83 18.15
C ARG A 221 -0.44 14.53 17.39
N LEU A 222 -1.35 14.56 16.42
CA LEU A 222 -1.79 13.38 15.67
C LEU A 222 -1.28 13.36 14.24
N ARG A 223 -0.84 12.18 13.79
CA ARG A 223 -0.62 11.87 12.37
C ARG A 223 -1.83 11.08 11.91
N ILE A 224 -2.54 11.59 10.90
CA ILE A 224 -3.79 11.01 10.41
C ILE A 224 -3.60 10.68 8.94
N ALA A 225 -3.52 9.38 8.62
CA ALA A 225 -3.40 8.91 7.25
C ALA A 225 -4.74 8.45 6.70
N VAL A 226 -5.02 8.79 5.44
CA VAL A 226 -6.21 8.38 4.70
C VAL A 226 -5.79 7.63 3.44
N HIS A 227 -6.35 6.43 3.29
CA HIS A 227 -6.17 5.58 2.14
C HIS A 227 -7.51 5.01 1.69
N ARG A 228 -7.64 4.66 0.41
CA ARG A 228 -8.83 4.02 -0.14
C ARG A 228 -8.43 2.72 -0.82
N GLY A 229 -9.16 1.66 -0.54
CA GLY A 229 -8.86 0.36 -1.09
C GLY A 229 -9.95 -0.67 -0.83
N GLU A 230 -9.60 -1.92 -1.07
CA GLU A 230 -10.47 -3.08 -0.87
C GLU A 230 -10.09 -3.74 0.45
N VAL A 231 -11.00 -3.67 1.41
CA VAL A 231 -10.70 -4.11 2.78
C VAL A 231 -11.48 -5.40 3.07
N PRO A 232 -10.79 -6.49 3.48
CA PRO A 232 -11.46 -7.75 3.79
C PRO A 232 -12.34 -7.63 5.05
N THR A 233 -13.61 -8.00 4.96
CA THR A 233 -14.60 -7.89 6.05
C THR A 233 -14.26 -8.75 7.27
N ALA A 234 -13.60 -9.89 7.10
CA ALA A 234 -13.29 -10.82 8.21
C ALA A 234 -11.87 -10.68 8.76
N ARG A 235 -10.96 -9.94 8.10
CA ARG A 235 -9.55 -9.85 8.52
C ARG A 235 -8.90 -8.53 8.11
N LEU A 236 -9.11 -7.51 8.94
CA LEU A 236 -8.49 -6.19 8.75
C LEU A 236 -6.98 -6.17 9.01
N GLY A 237 -6.50 -7.02 9.92
CA GLY A 237 -5.09 -7.14 10.26
C GLY A 237 -4.27 -7.75 9.12
N GLY A 238 -3.27 -7.03 8.62
CA GLY A 238 -2.40 -7.49 7.52
C GLY A 238 -2.95 -7.24 6.12
N CYS A 239 -4.09 -6.57 5.97
CA CYS A 239 -4.57 -6.07 4.69
C CYS A 239 -3.57 -5.06 4.09
N VAL A 240 -3.32 -5.17 2.79
CA VAL A 240 -2.37 -4.29 2.05
C VAL A 240 -2.80 -2.83 2.17
N ASP A 241 -4.07 -2.54 1.90
CA ASP A 241 -4.59 -1.17 1.97
C ASP A 241 -4.56 -0.60 3.41
N VAL A 242 -4.78 -1.44 4.42
CA VAL A 242 -4.64 -1.04 5.84
C VAL A 242 -3.20 -0.70 6.19
N THR A 243 -2.27 -1.53 5.73
CA THR A 243 -0.86 -1.36 6.08
C THR A 243 -0.24 -0.19 5.34
N ALA A 244 -0.63 0.06 4.07
CA ALA A 244 -0.22 1.26 3.32
C ALA A 244 -0.62 2.55 4.05
N ALA A 245 -1.86 2.63 4.55
CA ALA A 245 -2.31 3.76 5.36
C ALA A 245 -1.48 3.89 6.65
N ALA A 246 -1.16 2.77 7.30
CA ALA A 246 -0.46 2.79 8.56
C ALA A 246 1.03 3.12 8.43
N GLU A 247 1.68 2.74 7.33
CA GLU A 247 3.04 3.14 6.98
C GLU A 247 3.11 4.62 6.62
N ALA A 248 2.12 5.14 5.89
CA ALA A 248 2.01 6.56 5.61
C ALA A 248 1.91 7.39 6.90
N ALA A 249 1.14 6.92 7.91
CA ALA A 249 0.99 7.60 9.20
C ALA A 249 2.29 7.68 10.03
N VAL A 250 3.22 6.74 9.84
CA VAL A 250 4.47 6.66 10.62
C VAL A 250 5.72 7.03 9.82
N SER A 251 5.56 7.46 8.58
CA SER A 251 6.65 7.85 7.68
C SER A 251 7.54 8.94 8.30
N SER A 252 8.87 8.76 8.22
CA SER A 252 9.84 9.76 8.69
C SER A 252 9.69 11.08 7.96
N ALA A 253 9.37 11.05 6.67
CA ALA A 253 9.19 12.25 5.86
C ALA A 253 7.94 13.04 6.29
N VAL A 254 6.90 12.35 6.78
CA VAL A 254 5.74 12.98 7.41
C VAL A 254 6.10 13.55 8.78
N SER A 255 6.91 12.84 9.56
CA SER A 255 7.40 13.34 10.86
C SER A 255 8.22 14.63 10.70
N GLU A 256 9.12 14.70 9.72
CA GLU A 256 9.89 15.91 9.40
C GLU A 256 8.98 17.11 9.08
N VAL A 257 7.96 16.89 8.25
CA VAL A 257 6.93 17.90 7.96
C VAL A 257 6.25 18.32 9.26
N PHE A 258 5.83 17.38 10.10
CA PHE A 258 5.08 17.70 11.31
C PHE A 258 5.94 18.41 12.36
N ASP A 259 7.20 18.04 12.53
CA ASP A 259 8.13 18.61 13.51
C ASP A 259 8.58 20.02 13.15
N ALA A 260 8.60 20.37 11.86
CA ALA A 260 8.78 21.75 11.42
C ALA A 260 7.62 22.68 11.87
N ARG A 261 6.49 22.14 12.35
CA ARG A 261 5.32 22.89 12.84
C ARG A 261 4.96 22.48 14.28
N PRO A 262 5.73 22.88 15.30
CA PRO A 262 5.56 22.41 16.68
C PRO A 262 4.23 22.82 17.33
N ARG A 263 3.55 23.85 16.80
CA ARG A 263 2.24 24.31 17.27
C ARG A 263 1.05 23.62 16.56
N ALA A 264 1.31 22.78 15.56
CA ALA A 264 0.25 22.06 14.86
C ALA A 264 -0.24 20.88 15.71
N HIS A 265 -1.56 20.73 15.79
CA HIS A 265 -2.22 19.64 16.53
C HIS A 265 -2.33 18.35 15.73
N CYS A 266 -2.30 18.42 14.41
CA CYS A 266 -2.28 17.25 13.55
C CYS A 266 -1.61 17.50 12.21
N VAL A 267 -1.25 16.42 11.54
CA VAL A 267 -0.84 16.38 10.13
C VAL A 267 -1.69 15.34 9.41
N MET A 268 -2.24 15.73 8.27
CA MET A 268 -3.03 14.89 7.39
C MET A 268 -2.14 14.33 6.29
N VAL A 269 -2.20 13.03 6.08
CA VAL A 269 -1.50 12.34 5.00
C VAL A 269 -2.54 11.63 4.15
N VAL A 270 -2.52 11.86 2.84
CA VAL A 270 -3.34 11.08 1.91
C VAL A 270 -2.40 10.37 0.94
N THR A 271 -2.69 9.09 0.68
CA THR A 271 -1.96 8.34 -0.33
C THR A 271 -2.22 8.91 -1.73
N GLN A 272 -1.32 8.66 -2.68
CA GLN A 272 -1.46 9.07 -4.09
C GLN A 272 -2.85 8.76 -4.65
N ARG A 273 -3.39 7.57 -4.35
CA ARG A 273 -4.72 7.13 -4.81
C ARG A 273 -5.84 8.04 -4.33
N VAL A 274 -5.85 8.43 -3.06
CA VAL A 274 -6.86 9.35 -2.50
C VAL A 274 -6.67 10.75 -3.09
N TYR A 275 -5.42 11.18 -3.28
CA TYR A 275 -5.15 12.46 -3.91
C TYR A 275 -5.70 12.53 -5.33
N ASP A 276 -5.35 11.58 -6.19
CA ASP A 276 -5.79 11.57 -7.59
C ASP A 276 -7.31 11.46 -7.72
N GLN A 277 -7.98 10.70 -6.84
CA GLN A 277 -9.43 10.48 -6.95
C GLN A 277 -10.27 11.61 -6.36
N VAL A 278 -9.80 12.27 -5.29
CA VAL A 278 -10.59 13.25 -4.54
C VAL A 278 -9.95 14.63 -4.61
N ILE A 279 -8.74 14.74 -4.06
CA ILE A 279 -8.11 16.04 -3.74
C ILE A 279 -7.71 16.81 -4.99
N ARG A 280 -7.10 16.15 -5.97
CA ARG A 280 -6.61 16.74 -7.23
C ARG A 280 -7.72 17.47 -7.99
N HIS A 281 -8.93 16.93 -7.92
CA HIS A 281 -10.10 17.45 -8.62
C HIS A 281 -10.95 18.40 -7.77
N GLY A 282 -10.54 18.68 -6.53
CA GLY A 282 -11.28 19.56 -5.61
C GLY A 282 -12.66 19.02 -5.20
N ARG A 283 -12.86 17.70 -5.22
CA ARG A 283 -14.15 17.09 -4.87
C ARG A 283 -14.49 17.37 -3.40
N GLY A 284 -15.77 17.58 -3.11
CA GLY A 284 -16.26 17.89 -1.75
C GLY A 284 -15.69 19.19 -1.16
N GLY A 285 -15.18 20.11 -1.99
CA GLY A 285 -14.54 21.34 -1.52
C GLY A 285 -13.09 21.16 -1.06
N SER A 286 -12.47 20.01 -1.36
CA SER A 286 -11.04 19.81 -1.13
C SER A 286 -10.20 20.81 -1.93
N ASN A 287 -9.04 21.21 -1.39
CA ASN A 287 -8.15 22.16 -2.04
C ASN A 287 -6.76 21.54 -2.24
N PRO A 288 -6.38 21.18 -3.48
CA PRO A 288 -5.09 20.53 -3.75
C PRO A 288 -3.90 21.43 -3.44
N ARG A 289 -4.07 22.76 -3.41
CA ARG A 289 -2.99 23.71 -3.09
C ARG A 289 -2.57 23.68 -1.63
N LEU A 290 -3.34 23.04 -0.76
CA LEU A 290 -2.99 22.87 0.66
C LEU A 290 -2.12 21.63 0.91
N TYR A 291 -1.89 20.80 -0.10
CA TYR A 291 -1.11 19.58 0.01
C TYR A 291 0.28 19.75 -0.61
N GLU A 292 1.31 19.32 0.10
CA GLU A 292 2.66 19.12 -0.44
C GLU A 292 2.90 17.65 -0.77
N LEU A 293 3.54 17.37 -1.91
CA LEU A 293 4.03 16.03 -2.22
C LEU A 293 5.34 15.80 -1.46
N VAL A 294 5.32 14.78 -0.60
CA VAL A 294 6.48 14.28 0.11
C VAL A 294 6.80 12.91 -0.45
N VAL A 295 8.04 12.72 -0.87
CA VAL A 295 8.53 11.43 -1.33
C VAL A 295 9.26 10.76 -0.16
N THR A 296 8.81 9.57 0.21
CA THR A 296 9.42 8.79 1.28
C THR A 296 10.77 8.19 0.84
N THR A 297 11.53 7.61 1.77
CA THR A 297 12.82 6.95 1.46
C THR A 297 12.65 5.78 0.49
N ASP A 298 11.52 5.10 0.57
CA ASP A 298 11.03 4.11 -0.38
C ASP A 298 10.27 4.78 -1.54
N GLY A 299 10.61 5.98 -1.99
CA GLY A 299 10.08 6.63 -3.20
C GLY A 299 8.55 6.74 -3.33
N THR A 300 7.78 6.41 -2.30
CA THR A 300 6.32 6.46 -2.30
C THR A 300 5.90 7.92 -2.18
N GLY A 301 5.04 8.36 -3.11
CA GLY A 301 4.45 9.69 -3.08
C GLY A 301 3.33 9.76 -2.03
N LEU A 302 3.52 10.60 -1.02
CA LEU A 302 2.52 10.93 -0.01
C LEU A 302 2.15 12.40 -0.11
N HIS A 303 0.86 12.71 -0.14
CA HIS A 303 0.39 14.09 -0.12
C HIS A 303 0.05 14.50 1.30
N VAL A 304 0.76 15.50 1.80
CA VAL A 304 0.72 15.89 3.21
C VAL A 304 0.15 17.30 3.35
N ARG A 305 -0.71 17.51 4.34
CA ARG A 305 -1.27 18.81 4.70
C ARG A 305 -1.20 19.00 6.21
N VAL A 306 -0.77 20.18 6.66
CA VAL A 306 -0.81 20.56 8.08
C VAL A 306 -1.88 21.66 8.24
N PRO A 307 -3.01 21.40 8.91
CA PRO A 307 -4.09 22.37 9.05
C PRO A 307 -3.63 23.69 9.68
N GLY A 308 -3.97 24.81 9.06
CA GLY A 308 -3.54 26.14 9.49
C GLY A 308 -2.14 26.56 9.04
N TYR A 309 -1.42 25.71 8.28
CA TYR A 309 -0.08 26.01 7.78
C TYR A 309 -0.03 25.89 6.25
N PRO A 310 0.70 26.79 5.56
CA PRO A 310 0.94 26.63 4.13
C PRO A 310 1.89 25.44 3.86
N PRO A 311 1.82 24.83 2.66
CA PRO A 311 2.82 23.86 2.21
C PRO A 311 4.23 24.45 2.26
N MET A 312 5.25 23.64 2.58
CA MET A 312 6.63 24.09 2.42
C MET A 312 6.92 24.14 0.93
N ARG A 313 7.15 25.34 0.39
CA ARG A 313 7.75 25.48 -0.92
C ARG A 313 9.15 24.90 -0.86
N ARG A 314 9.37 23.69 -1.38
CA ARG A 314 10.72 23.24 -1.70
C ARG A 314 11.24 24.16 -2.81
N PRO A 315 12.48 24.68 -2.72
CA PRO A 315 13.08 25.39 -3.83
C PRO A 315 13.03 24.48 -5.07
N SER A 316 12.62 25.05 -6.20
CA SER A 316 12.70 24.37 -7.49
C SER A 316 14.14 23.90 -7.69
N PRO A 317 14.39 22.63 -8.12
CA PRO A 317 15.74 22.20 -8.46
C PRO A 317 16.34 23.07 -9.58
N ASP A 318 15.48 23.72 -10.37
CA ASP A 318 15.86 24.78 -11.30
C ASP A 318 15.59 26.13 -10.66
N GLY A 319 16.63 26.77 -10.13
CA GLY A 319 16.60 28.12 -9.57
C GLY A 319 16.28 29.18 -10.62
N ARG A 320 15.02 29.27 -11.06
CA ARG A 320 14.48 30.41 -11.79
C ARG A 320 13.27 30.94 -11.04
N ALA A 321 13.48 32.10 -10.44
CA ALA A 321 12.46 32.97 -9.88
C ALA A 321 11.55 33.53 -10.99
#